data_AF-A0A6G1D8I2-F1
#
_entry.id   AF-A0A6G1D8I2-F1
#
_cell.length_a   1.000
_cell.length_b   1.000
_cell.length_c   1.000
_cell.angle_alpha   90.00
_cell.angle_beta   90.00
_cell.angle_gamma   90.00
#
_symmetry.space_group_name_H-M   'P 1'
#
loop_
_entity.id
_entity.type
_entity.pdbx_description
1 polymer ?
#
loop_
_entity_poly.entity_id
_entity_poly.type
_entity_poly.pdbx_seq_one_letter_code
_entity_poly.pdbx_strand_id
1 'polypeptide(L)'
;MTVNEAEKNKVSGTTKKHNPLIQAFGAMERDAVDMTVLTREALASSVVSRQWKDWVKGCSTDHQQQARAIVITINDDSFWNEVEIILAITGPLYSVLRYSDGEGPKMGEIYEKMDNMVGEIKDIMTKDDNPHKEDYPDAEDIIMERWEKMNIPLHSLAFALTPKFYDQRYIEKPAPGGFVRKAPNKDLDVMRAVMEALQHIADNEAEFKILRDQFSEFISKKGFFALPAAKQDAYNKDAIDWWGSYGSQTPNLAEVAMRVLSQPISSSSAERIWSTYEYIHSAKRNKLNAKTADKLVFIHSNLRLVSRVTESYKKGPHSKWDIDPDNSII
;
A
#
# COMPACT_ATOMS: atom_id res chain seq x y z
N MET A 1 -14.89 8.80 -25.13
CA MET A 1 -15.44 10.15 -25.37
C MET A 1 -14.25 11.10 -25.28
N THR A 2 -13.76 11.55 -26.43
CA THR A 2 -12.53 12.33 -26.58
C THR A 2 -12.74 13.76 -26.10
N VAL A 3 -11.92 14.24 -25.16
CA VAL A 3 -11.86 15.67 -24.81
C VAL A 3 -10.48 16.21 -25.22
N ASN A 4 -10.54 17.29 -25.99
CA ASN A 4 -9.47 17.96 -26.73
C ASN A 4 -8.38 18.57 -25.84
N GLU A 5 -7.13 18.42 -26.29
CA GLU A 5 -5.88 19.02 -25.78
C GLU A 5 -5.74 20.55 -25.98
N ALA A 6 -6.83 21.33 -26.10
CA ALA A 6 -6.77 22.71 -26.59
C ALA A 6 -7.13 23.83 -25.59
N GLU A 7 -7.32 23.56 -24.29
CA GLU A 7 -7.62 24.60 -23.28
C GLU A 7 -6.57 24.75 -22.18
N LYS A 8 -5.30 24.38 -22.45
CA LYS A 8 -4.20 24.46 -21.48
C LYS A 8 -3.58 25.85 -21.27
N ASN A 9 -4.19 26.97 -21.69
CA ASN A 9 -3.59 28.30 -21.52
C ASN A 9 -4.59 29.43 -21.28
N LYS A 10 -5.09 29.52 -20.03
CA LYS A 10 -5.36 30.78 -19.32
C LYS A 10 -6.05 30.45 -17.99
N VAL A 11 -5.38 30.71 -16.87
CA VAL A 11 -5.82 31.64 -15.81
C VAL A 11 -4.72 31.69 -14.76
N SER A 12 -4.17 32.89 -14.64
CA SER A 12 -3.22 33.33 -13.64
C SER A 12 -3.83 33.37 -12.24
N GLY A 13 -3.02 32.99 -11.25
CA GLY A 13 -2.93 33.70 -9.97
C GLY A 13 -4.17 33.72 -9.08
N THR A 14 -4.40 32.61 -8.37
CA THR A 14 -5.06 32.65 -7.06
C THR A 14 -4.22 31.86 -6.07
N THR A 15 -3.74 32.55 -5.04
CA THR A 15 -3.12 31.96 -3.86
C THR A 15 -4.16 31.08 -3.16
N LYS A 16 -4.18 29.77 -3.48
CA LYS A 16 -4.94 28.78 -2.72
C LYS A 16 -4.44 28.83 -1.27
N LYS A 17 -5.28 29.36 -0.38
CA LYS A 17 -5.09 29.21 1.07
C LYS A 17 -4.98 27.71 1.34
N HIS A 18 -3.80 27.28 1.75
CA HIS A 18 -3.53 25.89 2.08
C HIS A 18 -4.37 25.53 3.29
N ASN A 19 -5.23 24.52 3.15
CA ASN A 19 -6.06 24.01 4.25
C ASN A 19 -5.14 23.38 5.32
N PRO A 20 -5.12 23.89 6.56
CA PRO A 20 -4.27 23.38 7.64
C PRO A 20 -4.51 21.91 7.96
N LEU A 21 -5.69 21.37 7.64
CA LEU A 21 -6.01 19.95 7.83
C LEU A 21 -5.09 19.04 7.00
N ILE A 22 -4.72 19.44 5.78
CA ILE A 22 -3.87 18.63 4.88
C ILE A 22 -2.42 18.57 5.40
N GLN A 23 -1.95 19.60 6.13
CA GLN A 23 -0.61 19.61 6.72
C GLN A 23 -0.53 18.84 8.06
N ALA A 24 -1.63 18.69 8.79
CA ALA A 24 -1.65 18.00 10.07
C ALA A 24 -1.47 16.46 9.93
N PHE A 25 -1.92 15.87 8.82
CA PHE A 25 -1.85 14.41 8.62
C PHE A 25 -0.46 13.86 8.31
N GLY A 26 0.50 14.72 7.93
CA GLY A 26 1.87 14.29 7.69
C GLY A 26 2.65 13.92 8.97
N ALA A 27 2.14 14.30 10.15
CA ALA A 27 2.89 14.19 11.42
C ALA A 27 2.20 13.37 12.53
N MET A 28 0.91 13.02 12.38
CA MET A 28 0.25 12.07 13.28
C MET A 28 0.23 10.71 12.61
N GLU A 29 1.00 9.75 13.16
CA GLU A 29 0.82 8.34 12.83
C GLU A 29 -0.66 8.00 13.03
N ARG A 30 -1.32 7.45 12.00
CA ARG A 30 -2.74 7.06 12.06
C ARG A 30 -3.04 6.26 13.34
N ASP A 31 -2.11 5.41 13.76
CA ASP A 31 -2.16 4.65 15.00
C ASP A 31 -2.43 5.55 16.22
N ALA A 32 -1.85 6.76 16.28
CA ALA A 32 -2.12 7.73 17.34
C ALA A 32 -3.55 8.31 17.28
N VAL A 33 -4.10 8.54 16.09
CA VAL A 33 -5.48 9.01 15.91
C VAL A 33 -6.48 7.89 16.24
N ASP A 34 -6.22 6.68 15.76
CA ASP A 34 -7.00 5.47 16.09
C ASP A 34 -6.99 5.23 17.61
N MET A 35 -5.84 5.34 18.27
CA MET A 35 -5.73 5.25 19.73
C MET A 35 -6.48 6.38 20.45
N THR A 36 -6.55 7.57 19.86
CA THR A 36 -7.30 8.71 20.43
C THR A 36 -8.81 8.44 20.41
N VAL A 37 -9.33 7.84 19.33
CA VAL A 37 -10.74 7.41 19.27
C VAL A 37 -11.01 6.27 20.25
N LEU A 38 -10.13 5.26 20.33
CA LEU A 38 -10.26 4.16 21.29
C LEU A 38 -10.24 4.62 22.76
N THR A 39 -9.58 5.75 23.03
CA THR A 39 -9.50 6.33 24.38
C THR A 39 -10.50 7.45 24.64
N ARG A 40 -11.43 7.73 23.71
CA ARG A 40 -12.44 8.81 23.84
C ARG A 40 -13.18 8.79 25.18
N GLU A 41 -13.71 7.64 25.60
CA GLU A 41 -14.44 7.51 26.87
C GLU A 41 -13.54 7.76 28.09
N ALA A 42 -12.30 7.30 28.03
CA ALA A 42 -11.32 7.52 29.08
C ALA A 42 -10.90 9.00 29.15
N LEU A 43 -10.75 9.67 28.00
CA LEU A 43 -10.48 11.11 27.89
C LEU A 43 -11.65 11.92 28.46
N ALA A 44 -12.88 11.62 28.04
CA ALA A 44 -14.10 12.27 28.54
C ALA A 44 -14.22 12.13 30.07
N SER A 45 -13.93 10.94 30.60
CA SER A 45 -13.92 10.68 32.05
C SER A 45 -12.81 11.44 32.78
N SER A 46 -11.63 11.53 32.16
CA SER A 46 -10.45 12.17 32.74
C SER A 46 -10.64 13.68 32.92
N VAL A 47 -11.19 14.36 31.91
CA VAL A 47 -11.33 15.83 31.91
C VAL A 47 -12.43 16.35 32.83
N VAL A 48 -13.33 15.48 33.29
CA VAL A 48 -14.34 15.83 34.30
C VAL A 48 -13.96 15.44 35.72
N SER A 49 -12.83 14.73 35.89
CA SER A 49 -12.36 14.22 37.19
C SER A 49 -11.98 15.33 38.17
N ARG A 50 -12.03 15.02 39.47
CA ARG A 50 -11.59 15.95 40.53
C ARG A 50 -10.10 16.29 40.41
N GLN A 51 -9.28 15.28 40.12
CA GLN A 51 -7.84 15.43 39.95
C GLN A 51 -7.51 16.42 38.83
N TRP A 52 -8.17 16.30 37.67
CA TRP A 52 -8.02 17.25 36.57
C TRP A 52 -8.40 18.68 36.98
N LYS A 53 -9.56 18.85 37.62
CA LYS A 53 -10.03 20.18 38.06
C LYS A 53 -9.09 20.83 39.06
N ASP A 54 -8.53 20.06 39.99
CA ASP A 54 -7.59 20.58 40.99
C ASP A 54 -6.22 20.90 40.37
N TRP A 55 -5.76 20.12 39.39
CA TRP A 55 -4.57 20.44 38.59
C TRP A 55 -4.75 21.74 37.81
N VAL A 56 -5.87 21.92 37.08
CA VAL A 56 -6.14 23.14 36.29
C VAL A 56 -6.14 24.40 37.16
N LYS A 57 -6.64 24.34 38.40
CA LYS A 57 -6.62 25.48 39.34
C LYS A 57 -5.20 25.95 39.69
N GLY A 58 -4.24 25.02 39.71
CA GLY A 58 -2.83 25.31 39.99
C GLY A 58 -2.05 25.85 38.79
N CYS A 59 -2.61 25.82 37.59
CA CYS A 59 -1.95 26.23 36.36
C CYS A 59 -2.06 27.74 36.09
N SER A 60 -1.18 28.25 35.22
CA SER A 60 -1.26 29.65 34.75
C SER A 60 -2.52 29.92 33.93
N THR A 61 -2.89 31.19 33.78
CA THR A 61 -4.09 31.61 33.03
C THR A 61 -4.14 31.05 31.61
N ASP A 62 -2.99 31.00 30.92
CA ASP A 62 -2.88 30.45 29.56
C ASP A 62 -3.21 28.95 29.53
N HIS A 63 -2.60 28.17 30.42
CA HIS A 63 -2.90 26.73 30.56
C HIS A 63 -4.34 26.47 30.99
N GLN A 64 -4.94 27.34 31.79
CA GLN A 64 -6.36 27.24 32.13
C GLN A 64 -7.26 27.47 30.90
N GLN A 65 -6.89 28.38 30.00
CA GLN A 65 -7.61 28.59 28.75
C GLN A 65 -7.48 27.38 27.82
N GLN A 66 -6.27 26.82 27.69
CA GLN A 66 -6.04 25.58 26.93
C GLN A 66 -6.83 24.40 27.50
N ALA A 67 -6.83 24.22 28.82
CA ALA A 67 -7.58 23.16 29.48
C ALA A 67 -9.10 23.27 29.25
N ARG A 68 -9.65 24.50 29.20
CA ARG A 68 -11.05 24.73 28.82
C ARG A 68 -11.32 24.33 27.37
N ALA A 69 -10.44 24.70 26.45
CA ALA A 69 -10.57 24.31 25.05
C ALA A 69 -10.56 22.77 24.91
N ILE A 70 -9.64 22.08 25.58
CA ILE A 70 -9.56 20.61 25.61
C ILE A 70 -10.88 19.99 26.10
N VAL A 71 -11.43 20.49 27.21
CA VAL A 71 -12.72 20.00 27.74
C VAL A 71 -13.84 20.20 26.73
N ILE A 72 -13.91 21.36 26.08
CA ILE A 72 -14.93 21.64 25.06
C ILE A 72 -14.78 20.67 23.88
N THR A 73 -13.58 20.53 23.33
CA THR A 73 -13.31 19.64 22.19
C THR A 73 -13.59 18.17 22.49
N ILE A 74 -13.16 17.65 23.65
CA ILE A 74 -13.39 16.24 24.02
C ILE A 74 -14.87 15.92 24.22
N ASN A 75 -15.68 16.90 24.62
CA ASN A 75 -17.13 16.71 24.80
C ASN A 75 -17.95 17.15 23.57
N ASP A 76 -17.31 17.51 22.47
CA ASP A 76 -17.98 17.89 21.23
C ASP A 76 -18.16 16.65 20.33
N ASP A 77 -19.40 16.19 20.20
CA ASP A 77 -19.74 15.05 19.34
C ASP A 77 -19.46 15.35 17.86
N SER A 78 -19.58 16.60 17.42
CA SER A 78 -19.25 16.99 16.04
C SER A 78 -17.77 16.80 15.77
N PHE A 79 -16.91 17.17 16.72
CA PHE A 79 -15.46 16.97 16.60
C PHE A 79 -15.13 15.48 16.41
N TRP A 80 -15.73 14.60 17.21
CA TRP A 80 -15.47 13.16 17.09
C TRP A 80 -16.01 12.56 15.80
N ASN A 81 -17.17 13.03 15.32
CA ASN A 81 -17.69 12.62 14.02
C ASN A 81 -16.72 12.98 12.89
N GLU A 82 -16.13 14.18 12.91
CA GLU A 82 -15.09 14.58 11.95
C GLU A 82 -13.86 13.67 12.02
N VAL A 83 -13.39 13.34 13.24
CA VAL A 83 -12.26 12.42 13.42
C VAL A 83 -12.57 11.03 12.85
N GLU A 84 -13.77 10.50 13.09
CA GLU A 84 -14.21 9.20 12.55
C GLU A 84 -14.26 9.19 11.02
N ILE A 85 -14.76 10.26 10.40
CA ILE A 85 -14.79 10.43 8.93
C ILE A 85 -13.36 10.43 8.37
N ILE A 86 -12.47 11.20 8.99
CA ILE A 86 -11.06 11.28 8.59
C ILE A 86 -10.38 9.90 8.67
N LEU A 87 -10.60 9.16 9.75
CA LEU A 87 -10.05 7.82 9.92
C LEU A 87 -10.62 6.83 8.89
N ALA A 88 -11.90 6.97 8.56
CA ALA A 88 -12.52 6.17 7.52
C ALA A 88 -11.88 6.45 6.15
N ILE A 89 -11.77 7.72 5.75
CA ILE A 89 -11.19 8.14 4.45
C ILE A 89 -9.71 7.75 4.34
N THR A 90 -8.93 7.95 5.40
CA THR A 90 -7.49 7.57 5.42
C THR A 90 -7.28 6.07 5.59
N GLY A 91 -8.34 5.34 5.90
CA GLY A 91 -8.36 3.92 6.16
C GLY A 91 -7.76 3.06 5.03
N PRO A 92 -8.35 3.15 3.83
CA PRO A 92 -7.86 2.46 2.64
C PRO A 92 -6.42 2.82 2.27
N LEU A 93 -6.02 4.10 2.38
CA LEU A 93 -4.66 4.56 2.06
C LEU A 93 -3.62 3.83 2.91
N TYR A 94 -3.83 3.81 4.22
CA TYR A 94 -2.93 3.12 5.14
C TYR A 94 -2.95 1.60 4.93
N SER A 95 -4.09 1.01 4.55
CA SER A 95 -4.16 -0.43 4.19
C SER A 95 -3.22 -0.76 3.03
N VAL A 96 -3.19 0.07 1.99
CA VAL A 96 -2.26 -0.09 0.85
C VAL A 96 -0.81 0.13 1.27
N LEU A 97 -0.52 1.14 2.10
CA LEU A 97 0.82 1.36 2.63
C LEU A 97 1.33 0.15 3.43
N ARG A 98 0.54 -0.35 4.39
CA ARG A 98 0.90 -1.53 5.18
C ARG A 98 1.04 -2.79 4.34
N TYR A 99 0.21 -2.95 3.31
CA TYR A 99 0.37 -4.03 2.34
C TYR A 99 1.72 -3.94 1.60
N SER A 100 2.13 -2.72 1.24
CA SER A 100 3.37 -2.45 0.50
C SER A 100 4.61 -2.65 1.35
N ASP A 101 4.51 -2.39 2.65
CA ASP A 101 5.58 -2.67 3.63
C ASP A 101 5.61 -4.13 4.09
N GLY A 102 4.57 -4.89 3.77
CA GLY A 102 4.42 -6.29 4.16
C GLY A 102 5.39 -7.23 3.44
N GLU A 103 5.62 -8.39 4.04
CA GLU A 103 6.52 -9.41 3.46
C GLU A 103 5.85 -10.23 2.33
N GLY A 104 6.68 -10.75 1.42
CA GLY A 104 6.27 -11.60 0.30
C GLY A 104 6.16 -10.85 -1.03
N PRO A 105 5.86 -11.55 -2.13
CA PRO A 105 5.65 -10.91 -3.44
C PRO A 105 4.39 -10.05 -3.40
N LYS A 106 4.54 -8.76 -3.67
CA LYS A 106 3.43 -7.79 -3.64
C LYS A 106 3.11 -7.17 -5.00
N MET A 107 4.09 -7.21 -5.91
CA MET A 107 4.09 -6.52 -7.20
C MET A 107 2.89 -6.90 -8.06
N GLY A 108 2.47 -8.16 -8.04
CA GLY A 108 1.30 -8.61 -8.78
C GLY A 108 -0.01 -7.95 -8.34
N GLU A 109 -0.21 -7.68 -7.04
CA GLU A 109 -1.49 -7.19 -6.52
C GLU A 109 -1.54 -5.68 -6.27
N ILE A 110 -0.42 -4.94 -6.37
CA ILE A 110 -0.39 -3.53 -5.97
C ILE A 110 -1.31 -2.64 -6.80
N TYR A 111 -1.36 -2.84 -8.13
CA TYR A 111 -2.26 -2.12 -9.02
C TYR A 111 -3.70 -2.27 -8.55
N GLU A 112 -4.11 -3.52 -8.30
CA GLU A 112 -5.44 -3.86 -7.85
C GLU A 112 -5.75 -3.33 -6.43
N LYS A 113 -4.77 -3.35 -5.53
CA LYS A 113 -4.92 -2.80 -4.18
C LYS A 113 -5.18 -1.30 -4.21
N MET A 114 -4.44 -0.59 -5.06
CA MET A 114 -4.67 0.83 -5.24
C MET A 114 -6.04 1.08 -5.91
N ASP A 115 -6.47 0.27 -6.89
CA ASP A 115 -7.76 0.46 -7.58
C ASP A 115 -8.94 0.30 -6.61
N ASN A 116 -8.91 -0.77 -5.80
CA ASN A 116 -9.89 -0.96 -4.72
C ASN A 116 -9.84 0.18 -3.70
N MET A 117 -8.67 0.70 -3.35
CA MET A 117 -8.54 1.81 -2.40
C MET A 117 -9.26 3.07 -2.89
N VAL A 118 -9.17 3.40 -4.18
CA VAL A 118 -9.95 4.52 -4.76
C VAL A 118 -11.45 4.26 -4.60
N GLY A 119 -11.91 3.05 -4.92
CA GLY A 119 -13.31 2.67 -4.75
C GLY A 119 -13.78 2.68 -3.28
N GLU A 120 -12.95 2.25 -2.33
CA GLU A 120 -13.27 2.27 -0.90
C GLU A 120 -13.42 3.71 -0.38
N ILE A 121 -12.51 4.61 -0.80
CA ILE A 121 -12.60 6.03 -0.43
C ILE A 121 -13.88 6.65 -1.02
N LYS A 122 -14.22 6.31 -2.26
CA LYS A 122 -15.48 6.72 -2.88
C LYS A 122 -16.69 6.27 -2.06
N ASP A 123 -16.78 4.98 -1.76
CA ASP A 123 -17.89 4.42 -0.98
C ASP A 123 -18.02 5.06 0.41
N ILE A 124 -16.92 5.54 1.00
CA ILE A 124 -16.90 6.22 2.30
C ILE A 124 -17.34 7.68 2.17
N MET A 125 -16.80 8.41 1.19
CA MET A 125 -17.08 9.83 1.01
C MET A 125 -18.48 10.06 0.48
N THR A 126 -18.98 9.22 -0.43
CA THR A 126 -20.29 9.43 -1.08
C THR A 126 -21.48 8.87 -0.29
N LYS A 127 -21.30 8.51 0.99
CA LYS A 127 -22.43 8.11 1.84
C LYS A 127 -23.35 9.30 2.08
N ASP A 128 -24.66 9.04 2.18
CA ASP A 128 -25.68 10.08 2.33
C ASP A 128 -25.52 10.91 3.61
N ASP A 129 -25.01 10.29 4.67
CA ASP A 129 -24.77 10.86 6.00
C ASP A 129 -23.38 11.52 6.14
N ASN A 130 -22.54 11.45 5.11
CA ASN A 130 -21.22 12.09 5.14
C ASN A 130 -21.35 13.59 4.80
N PRO A 131 -21.00 14.51 5.73
CA PRO A 131 -21.07 15.95 5.49
C PRO A 131 -20.11 16.43 4.39
N HIS A 132 -19.08 15.64 4.07
CA HIS A 132 -18.05 15.94 3.08
C HIS A 132 -18.25 15.24 1.73
N LYS A 133 -19.44 14.70 1.45
CA LYS A 133 -19.71 13.97 0.20
C LYS A 133 -19.49 14.81 -1.06
N GLU A 134 -19.77 16.11 -1.00
CA GLU A 134 -19.59 17.04 -2.12
C GLU A 134 -18.11 17.35 -2.38
N ASP A 135 -17.21 17.05 -1.43
CA ASP A 135 -15.76 17.22 -1.56
C ASP A 135 -15.08 16.03 -2.26
N TYR A 136 -15.82 14.94 -2.56
CA TYR A 136 -15.24 13.74 -3.19
C TYR A 136 -14.54 14.03 -4.52
N PRO A 137 -15.06 14.85 -5.45
CA PRO A 137 -14.36 15.12 -6.71
C PRO A 137 -12.96 15.74 -6.51
N ASP A 138 -12.84 16.68 -5.57
CA ASP A 138 -11.54 17.30 -5.24
C ASP A 138 -10.59 16.28 -4.59
N ALA A 139 -11.12 15.38 -3.74
CA ALA A 139 -10.34 14.31 -3.14
C ALA A 139 -9.89 13.27 -4.18
N GLU A 140 -10.77 12.90 -5.12
CA GLU A 140 -10.49 11.98 -6.22
C GLU A 140 -9.37 12.53 -7.10
N ASP A 141 -9.40 13.82 -7.45
CA ASP A 141 -8.33 14.46 -8.22
C ASP A 141 -6.96 14.34 -7.52
N ILE A 142 -6.90 14.58 -6.20
CA ILE A 142 -5.65 14.44 -5.42
C ILE A 142 -5.17 12.98 -5.41
N ILE A 143 -6.09 12.03 -5.25
CA ILE A 143 -5.77 10.60 -5.22
C ILE A 143 -5.26 10.15 -6.59
N MET A 144 -5.88 10.59 -7.68
CA MET A 144 -5.50 10.23 -9.04
C MET A 144 -4.17 10.88 -9.45
N GLU A 145 -3.92 12.14 -9.07
CA GLU A 145 -2.60 12.77 -9.27
C GLU A 145 -1.50 11.95 -8.55
N ARG A 146 -1.80 11.48 -7.34
CA ARG A 146 -0.85 10.64 -6.58
C ARG A 146 -0.68 9.27 -7.21
N TRP A 147 -1.76 8.64 -7.70
CA TRP A 147 -1.72 7.39 -8.44
C TRP A 147 -0.81 7.51 -9.67
N GLU A 148 -1.01 8.53 -10.50
CA GLU A 148 -0.22 8.73 -11.72
C GLU A 148 1.27 8.88 -11.42
N LYS A 149 1.62 9.53 -10.31
CA LYS A 149 3.01 9.68 -9.88
C LYS A 149 3.64 8.37 -9.40
N MET A 150 2.87 7.48 -8.78
CA MET A 150 3.38 6.23 -8.20
C MET A 150 3.32 5.07 -9.19
N ASN A 151 2.36 5.10 -10.12
CA ASN A 151 2.09 3.98 -11.01
C ASN A 151 2.91 4.07 -12.32
N ILE A 152 3.88 3.18 -12.46
CA ILE A 152 4.62 2.97 -13.72
C ILE A 152 4.08 1.77 -14.52
N PRO A 153 4.35 1.68 -15.84
CA PRO A 153 3.86 0.59 -16.68
C PRO A 153 4.15 -0.83 -16.17
N LEU A 154 5.23 -0.98 -15.39
CA LEU A 154 5.62 -2.24 -14.77
C LEU A 154 4.56 -2.79 -13.80
N HIS A 155 3.82 -1.94 -13.07
CA HIS A 155 2.75 -2.42 -12.19
C HIS A 155 1.57 -2.98 -12.98
N SER A 156 1.21 -2.34 -14.10
CA SER A 156 0.18 -2.84 -15.02
C SER A 156 0.60 -4.18 -15.63
N LEU A 157 1.90 -4.33 -15.97
CA LEU A 157 2.43 -5.62 -16.42
C LEU A 157 2.35 -6.68 -15.31
N ALA A 158 2.75 -6.36 -14.08
CA ALA A 158 2.66 -7.30 -12.97
C ALA A 158 1.22 -7.74 -12.66
N PHE A 159 0.28 -6.79 -12.71
CA PHE A 159 -1.16 -7.07 -12.64
C PHE A 159 -1.59 -8.00 -13.76
N ALA A 160 -1.24 -7.69 -15.01
CA ALA A 160 -1.58 -8.53 -16.15
C ALA A 160 -0.88 -9.89 -16.13
N LEU A 161 0.27 -10.05 -15.48
CA LEU A 161 0.95 -11.33 -15.33
C LEU A 161 0.43 -12.14 -14.12
N THR A 162 -0.55 -11.63 -13.37
CA THR A 162 -1.13 -12.34 -12.22
C THR A 162 -2.37 -13.14 -12.65
N PRO A 163 -2.32 -14.49 -12.70
CA PRO A 163 -3.37 -15.31 -13.29
C PRO A 163 -4.75 -15.20 -12.61
N LYS A 164 -4.74 -14.94 -11.30
CA LYS A 164 -5.94 -14.76 -10.46
C LYS A 164 -6.91 -13.72 -11.03
N PHE A 165 -6.40 -12.64 -11.64
CA PHE A 165 -7.23 -11.55 -12.14
C PHE A 165 -7.96 -11.89 -13.44
N TYR A 166 -7.69 -13.06 -14.03
CA TYR A 166 -8.46 -13.61 -15.13
C TYR A 166 -9.47 -14.67 -14.67
N ASP A 167 -9.47 -15.07 -13.40
CA ASP A 167 -10.38 -16.09 -12.87
C ASP A 167 -11.79 -15.52 -12.68
N GLN A 168 -12.80 -16.31 -13.03
CA GLN A 168 -14.20 -15.88 -12.96
C GLN A 168 -14.65 -15.61 -11.51
N ARG A 169 -14.17 -16.41 -10.54
CA ARG A 169 -14.47 -16.22 -9.11
C ARG A 169 -13.89 -14.92 -8.56
N TYR A 170 -12.87 -14.38 -9.22
CA TYR A 170 -12.33 -13.08 -8.89
C TYR A 170 -13.16 -11.97 -9.53
N ILE A 171 -13.40 -12.06 -10.83
CA ILE A 171 -14.13 -11.06 -11.62
C ILE A 171 -15.57 -10.86 -11.10
N GLU A 172 -16.23 -11.91 -10.65
CA GLU A 172 -17.60 -11.85 -10.11
C GLU A 172 -17.68 -11.23 -8.70
N LYS A 173 -16.56 -11.07 -8.00
CA LYS A 173 -16.57 -10.40 -6.70
C LYS A 173 -16.81 -8.90 -6.90
N PRO A 174 -17.75 -8.29 -6.15
CA PRO A 174 -17.93 -6.85 -6.17
C PRO A 174 -16.61 -6.13 -5.90
N ALA A 175 -16.34 -5.07 -6.66
CA ALA A 175 -15.29 -4.11 -6.31
C ALA A 175 -15.92 -2.93 -5.54
N PRO A 176 -15.16 -2.31 -4.62
CA PRO A 176 -15.53 -1.04 -4.02
C PRO A 176 -15.80 0.04 -5.09
N GLY A 177 -16.56 1.08 -4.75
CA GLY A 177 -16.90 2.19 -5.64
C GLY A 177 -17.99 1.86 -6.68
N GLY A 178 -18.59 0.68 -6.57
CA GLY A 178 -19.61 0.15 -7.51
C GLY A 178 -19.04 -0.31 -8.85
N PHE A 179 -17.72 -0.48 -8.96
CA PHE A 179 -17.08 -0.88 -10.21
C PHE A 179 -17.23 -2.37 -10.50
N VAL A 180 -17.33 -2.71 -11.78
CA VAL A 180 -17.28 -4.10 -12.24
C VAL A 180 -15.83 -4.44 -12.55
N ARG A 181 -15.30 -5.46 -11.88
CA ARG A 181 -13.95 -5.96 -12.15
C ARG A 181 -13.83 -6.41 -13.59
N LYS A 182 -12.72 -6.08 -14.23
CA LYS A 182 -12.40 -6.51 -15.59
C LYS A 182 -11.11 -7.32 -15.55
N ALA A 183 -11.05 -8.36 -16.38
CA ALA A 183 -9.78 -9.01 -16.62
C ALA A 183 -8.78 -7.99 -17.20
N PRO A 184 -7.47 -8.07 -16.89
CA PRO A 184 -6.48 -7.09 -17.34
C PRO A 184 -6.49 -6.87 -18.86
N ASN A 185 -6.74 -7.92 -19.65
CA ASN A 185 -6.82 -7.85 -21.11
C ASN A 185 -8.11 -7.21 -21.67
N LYS A 186 -9.04 -6.80 -20.81
CA LYS A 186 -10.27 -6.07 -21.16
C LYS A 186 -10.18 -4.60 -20.80
N ASP A 187 -9.09 -4.17 -20.18
CA ASP A 187 -8.81 -2.78 -19.86
C ASP A 187 -7.79 -2.20 -20.85
N LEU A 188 -8.16 -1.12 -21.52
CA LEU A 188 -7.33 -0.51 -22.57
C LEU A 188 -6.09 0.16 -21.98
N ASP A 189 -6.21 0.79 -20.82
CA ASP A 189 -5.12 1.54 -20.18
C ASP A 189 -4.10 0.58 -19.60
N VAL A 190 -4.57 -0.51 -18.97
CA VAL A 190 -3.70 -1.62 -18.54
C VAL A 190 -2.96 -2.21 -19.73
N MET A 191 -3.66 -2.54 -20.83
CA MET A 191 -3.02 -3.18 -21.98
C MET A 191 -2.02 -2.27 -22.71
N ARG A 192 -2.27 -0.96 -22.76
CA ARG A 192 -1.31 0.01 -23.29
C ARG A 192 -0.03 0.03 -22.45
N ALA A 193 -0.17 0.12 -21.13
CA ALA A 193 0.96 0.08 -20.20
C ALA A 193 1.70 -1.27 -20.24
N VAL A 194 1.00 -2.39 -20.41
CA VAL A 194 1.60 -3.72 -20.59
C VAL A 194 2.52 -3.74 -21.82
N MET A 195 2.05 -3.22 -22.96
CA MET A 195 2.86 -3.18 -24.19
C MET A 195 4.09 -2.29 -24.03
N GLU A 196 3.94 -1.13 -23.38
CA GLU A 196 5.05 -0.24 -23.06
C GLU A 196 6.09 -0.92 -22.15
N ALA A 197 5.64 -1.60 -21.09
CA ALA A 197 6.54 -2.32 -20.19
C ALA A 197 7.28 -3.47 -20.90
N LEU A 198 6.58 -4.27 -21.71
CA LEU A 198 7.21 -5.36 -22.47
C LEU A 198 8.22 -4.84 -23.50
N GLN A 199 7.94 -3.70 -24.14
CA GLN A 199 8.86 -3.05 -25.08
C GLN A 199 10.14 -2.58 -24.36
N HIS A 200 10.01 -2.05 -23.15
CA HIS A 200 11.15 -1.62 -22.34
C HIS A 200 11.98 -2.77 -21.76
N ILE A 201 11.35 -3.93 -21.51
CA ILE A 201 12.02 -5.12 -20.99
C ILE A 201 12.80 -5.85 -22.09
N ALA A 202 12.27 -5.87 -23.31
CA ALA A 202 12.92 -6.53 -24.44
C ALA A 202 14.21 -5.81 -24.87
N ASP A 203 15.27 -6.57 -25.16
CA ASP A 203 16.54 -6.02 -25.66
C ASP A 203 16.41 -5.52 -27.10
N ASN A 204 15.49 -6.09 -27.88
CA ASN A 204 15.29 -5.78 -29.30
C ASN A 204 13.88 -6.14 -29.78
N GLU A 205 13.55 -5.72 -31.00
CA GLU A 205 12.23 -5.92 -31.61
C GLU A 205 11.84 -7.41 -31.79
N ALA A 206 12.82 -8.29 -32.04
CA ALA A 206 12.54 -9.71 -32.19
C ALA A 206 12.12 -10.35 -30.86
N GLU A 207 12.80 -10.00 -29.77
CA GLU A 207 12.41 -10.41 -28.42
C GLU A 207 11.06 -9.81 -28.01
N PHE A 208 10.83 -8.53 -28.28
CA PHE A 208 9.55 -7.88 -28.00
C PHE A 208 8.39 -8.62 -28.68
N LYS A 209 8.56 -9.00 -29.96
CA LYS A 209 7.58 -9.79 -30.68
C LYS A 209 7.33 -11.15 -30.01
N ILE A 210 8.39 -11.84 -29.58
CA ILE A 210 8.27 -13.13 -28.86
C ILE A 210 7.47 -12.96 -27.57
N LEU A 211 7.79 -11.95 -26.76
CA LEU A 211 7.09 -11.66 -25.51
C LEU A 211 5.62 -11.34 -25.74
N ARG A 212 5.29 -10.51 -26.74
CA ARG A 212 3.92 -10.17 -27.09
C ARG A 212 3.12 -11.38 -27.57
N ASP A 213 3.73 -12.22 -28.40
CA ASP A 213 3.07 -13.42 -28.92
C ASP A 213 2.82 -14.43 -27.77
N GLN A 214 3.79 -14.65 -26.89
CA GLN A 214 3.63 -15.48 -25.69
C GLN A 214 2.62 -14.90 -24.69
N PHE A 215 2.60 -13.58 -24.50
CA PHE A 215 1.59 -12.91 -23.67
C PHE A 215 0.19 -13.14 -24.23
N SER A 216 0.06 -13.08 -25.57
CA SER A 216 -1.20 -13.37 -26.25
C SER A 216 -1.68 -14.82 -26.04
N GLU A 217 -0.77 -15.80 -26.00
CA GLU A 217 -1.10 -17.19 -25.67
C GLU A 217 -1.62 -17.35 -24.23
N PHE A 218 -0.94 -16.71 -23.28
CA PHE A 218 -1.33 -16.69 -21.87
C PHE A 218 -2.73 -16.11 -21.67
N ILE A 219 -3.00 -14.89 -22.15
CA ILE A 219 -4.31 -14.25 -21.96
C ILE A 219 -5.43 -14.98 -22.72
N SER A 220 -5.09 -15.70 -23.80
CA SER A 220 -6.04 -16.53 -24.55
C SER A 220 -6.37 -17.84 -23.83
N LYS A 221 -5.70 -18.15 -22.72
CA LYS A 221 -5.85 -19.39 -21.93
C LYS A 221 -5.77 -20.65 -22.80
N LYS A 222 -4.80 -20.71 -23.71
CA LYS A 222 -4.58 -21.85 -24.61
C LYS A 222 -3.58 -22.85 -24.02
N GLY A 223 -3.61 -24.09 -24.52
CA GLY A 223 -2.66 -25.13 -24.13
C GLY A 223 -2.66 -25.44 -22.64
N PHE A 224 -1.50 -25.42 -21.99
CA PHE A 224 -1.32 -25.66 -20.56
C PHE A 224 -2.14 -24.71 -19.68
N PHE A 225 -2.33 -23.46 -20.11
CA PHE A 225 -3.15 -22.48 -19.38
C PHE A 225 -4.65 -22.79 -19.42
N ALA A 226 -5.10 -23.65 -20.36
CA ALA A 226 -6.48 -24.09 -20.45
C ALA A 226 -6.82 -25.21 -19.45
N LEU A 227 -5.80 -25.88 -18.90
CA LEU A 227 -5.96 -27.06 -18.06
C LEU A 227 -6.82 -26.73 -16.82
N PRO A 228 -7.72 -27.63 -16.40
CA PRO A 228 -8.51 -27.42 -15.19
C PRO A 228 -7.65 -27.14 -13.95
N ALA A 229 -6.53 -27.86 -13.80
CA ALA A 229 -5.57 -27.63 -12.72
C ALA A 229 -4.97 -26.22 -12.76
N ALA A 230 -4.51 -25.76 -13.93
CA ALA A 230 -3.95 -24.42 -14.09
C ALA A 230 -4.98 -23.32 -13.73
N LYS A 231 -6.25 -23.49 -14.11
CA LYS A 231 -7.33 -22.57 -13.76
C LYS A 231 -7.65 -22.59 -12.27
N GLN A 232 -7.67 -23.77 -11.65
CA GLN A 232 -7.90 -23.89 -10.22
C GLN A 232 -6.78 -23.23 -9.42
N ASP A 233 -5.53 -23.51 -9.78
CA ASP A 233 -4.33 -22.98 -9.15
C ASP A 233 -4.18 -21.48 -9.39
N ALA A 234 -4.63 -20.94 -10.52
CA ALA A 234 -4.56 -19.50 -10.83
C ALA A 234 -5.16 -18.63 -9.71
N TYR A 235 -6.18 -19.13 -9.01
CA TYR A 235 -6.84 -18.41 -7.91
C TYR A 235 -6.22 -18.67 -6.53
N ASN A 236 -5.68 -19.87 -6.31
CA ASN A 236 -5.28 -20.35 -4.99
C ASN A 236 -3.76 -20.27 -4.74
N LYS A 237 -2.97 -20.23 -5.81
CA LYS A 237 -1.51 -20.30 -5.78
C LYS A 237 -0.91 -18.91 -5.94
N ASP A 238 0.26 -18.71 -5.34
CA ASP A 238 1.06 -17.52 -5.60
C ASP A 238 1.40 -17.41 -7.10
N ALA A 239 1.42 -16.19 -7.63
CA ALA A 239 1.61 -15.96 -9.05
C ALA A 239 2.98 -16.46 -9.53
N ILE A 240 4.04 -16.31 -8.74
CA ILE A 240 5.40 -16.78 -9.08
C ILE A 240 5.40 -18.31 -9.16
N ASP A 241 4.82 -18.98 -8.17
CA ASP A 241 4.73 -20.44 -8.14
C ASP A 241 3.84 -20.98 -9.27
N TRP A 242 2.81 -20.25 -9.67
CA TRP A 242 1.98 -20.59 -10.82
C TRP A 242 2.78 -20.53 -12.12
N TRP A 243 3.55 -19.47 -12.33
CA TRP A 243 4.46 -19.35 -13.49
C TRP A 243 5.52 -20.44 -13.50
N GLY A 244 6.07 -20.81 -12.34
CA GLY A 244 7.00 -21.93 -12.22
C GLY A 244 6.38 -23.30 -12.59
N SER A 245 5.05 -23.45 -12.45
CA SER A 245 4.35 -24.71 -12.72
C SER A 245 3.83 -24.83 -14.15
N TYR A 246 3.33 -23.73 -14.72
CA TYR A 246 2.61 -23.74 -16.00
C TYR A 246 3.27 -22.89 -17.09
N GLY A 247 4.28 -22.09 -16.74
CA GLY A 247 4.95 -21.16 -17.64
C GLY A 247 5.84 -21.81 -18.70
N SER A 248 6.06 -23.12 -18.66
CA SER A 248 6.91 -23.84 -19.61
C SER A 248 6.45 -23.73 -21.07
N GLN A 249 5.16 -23.47 -21.31
CA GLN A 249 4.63 -23.21 -22.65
C GLN A 249 5.14 -21.88 -23.23
N THR A 250 5.30 -20.88 -22.38
CA THR A 250 5.72 -19.53 -22.74
C THR A 250 6.98 -19.16 -21.95
N PRO A 251 8.12 -19.81 -22.24
CA PRO A 251 9.28 -19.77 -21.34
C PRO A 251 9.89 -18.37 -21.20
N ASN A 252 9.83 -17.53 -22.25
CA ASN A 252 10.41 -16.19 -22.21
C ASN A 252 9.52 -15.27 -21.35
N LEU A 253 8.20 -15.35 -21.56
CA LEU A 253 7.24 -14.63 -20.74
C LEU A 253 7.27 -15.09 -19.28
N ALA A 254 7.41 -16.39 -19.02
CA ALA A 254 7.48 -16.94 -17.67
C ALA A 254 8.70 -16.42 -16.91
N GLU A 255 9.86 -16.31 -17.57
CA GLU A 255 11.06 -15.71 -17.00
C GLU A 255 10.83 -14.23 -16.65
N VAL A 256 10.24 -13.47 -17.57
CA VAL A 256 9.84 -12.07 -17.31
C VAL A 256 8.86 -11.99 -16.14
N ALA A 257 7.84 -12.83 -16.11
CA ALA A 257 6.83 -12.82 -15.07
C ALA A 257 7.40 -13.09 -13.68
N MET A 258 8.24 -14.11 -13.53
CA MET A 258 8.90 -14.40 -12.25
C MET A 258 9.81 -13.25 -11.80
N ARG A 259 10.53 -12.59 -12.73
CA ARG A 259 11.38 -11.43 -12.41
C ARG A 259 10.56 -10.19 -12.01
N VAL A 260 9.49 -9.89 -12.75
CA VAL A 260 8.62 -8.74 -12.49
C VAL A 260 7.88 -8.94 -11.17
N LEU A 261 7.25 -10.10 -10.96
CA LEU A 261 6.45 -10.39 -9.77
C LEU A 261 7.28 -10.47 -8.48
N SER A 262 8.58 -10.75 -8.58
CA SER A 262 9.50 -10.79 -7.45
C SER A 262 10.09 -9.42 -7.08
N GLN A 263 9.81 -8.36 -7.84
CA GLN A 263 10.31 -7.03 -7.50
C GLN A 263 9.68 -6.52 -6.19
N PRO A 264 10.47 -5.90 -5.30
CA PRO A 264 9.93 -5.19 -4.16
C PRO A 264 9.19 -3.92 -4.62
N ILE A 265 8.12 -3.55 -3.93
CA ILE A 265 7.30 -2.36 -4.24
C ILE A 265 7.49 -1.21 -3.25
N SER A 266 8.32 -1.41 -2.22
CA SER A 266 8.60 -0.43 -1.19
C SER A 266 10.09 -0.38 -0.88
N SER A 267 10.57 0.80 -0.48
CA SER A 267 11.91 0.99 0.08
C SER A 267 12.05 0.40 1.49
N SER A 268 10.97 -0.05 2.10
CA SER A 268 10.93 -0.55 3.48
C SER A 268 11.85 -1.77 3.70
N SER A 269 12.07 -2.56 2.65
CA SER A 269 13.10 -3.62 2.69
C SER A 269 14.53 -3.06 2.79
N ALA A 270 14.80 -1.93 2.14
CA ALA A 270 16.07 -1.21 2.32
C ALA A 270 16.13 -0.53 3.70
N GLU A 271 15.04 0.05 4.21
CA GLU A 271 15.00 0.67 5.55
C GLU A 271 15.32 -0.32 6.67
N ARG A 272 14.87 -1.58 6.55
CA ARG A 272 15.28 -2.67 7.47
C ARG A 272 16.78 -2.95 7.42
N ILE A 273 17.39 -2.87 6.23
CA ILE A 273 18.84 -2.98 6.05
C ILE A 273 19.55 -1.77 6.67
N TRP A 274 19.03 -0.55 6.50
CA TRP A 274 19.58 0.66 7.10
C TRP A 274 19.49 0.65 8.62
N SER A 275 18.38 0.18 9.19
CA SER A 275 18.21 -0.01 10.64
C SER A 275 19.24 -1.00 11.19
N THR A 276 19.52 -2.08 10.43
CA THR A 276 20.59 -3.03 10.76
C THR A 276 21.97 -2.37 10.70
N TYR A 277 22.20 -1.53 9.69
CA TYR A 277 23.44 -0.78 9.53
C TYR A 277 23.67 0.17 10.73
N GLU A 278 22.64 0.90 11.16
CA GLU A 278 22.69 1.77 12.34
C GLU A 278 22.99 1.00 13.63
N TYR A 279 22.39 -0.19 13.80
CA TYR A 279 22.67 -1.06 14.93
C TYR A 279 24.14 -1.54 14.97
N ILE A 280 24.68 -1.95 13.82
CA ILE A 280 26.05 -2.47 13.68
C ILE A 280 27.08 -1.34 13.77
N HIS A 281 26.79 -0.21 13.15
CA HIS A 281 27.64 0.97 13.08
C HIS A 281 26.92 2.19 13.69
N SER A 282 26.90 2.22 15.01
CA SER A 282 26.31 3.32 15.80
C SER A 282 27.36 4.32 16.28
N ALA A 283 26.91 5.46 16.81
CA ALA A 283 27.80 6.43 17.46
C ALA A 283 28.66 5.82 18.58
N LYS A 284 28.19 4.75 19.24
CA LYS A 284 28.93 4.01 20.28
C LYS A 284 29.85 2.93 19.70
N ARG A 285 29.63 2.47 18.46
CA ARG A 285 30.38 1.41 17.75
C ARG A 285 30.86 1.88 16.38
N ASN A 286 31.55 3.02 16.33
CA ASN A 286 31.95 3.73 15.11
C ASN A 286 33.38 3.42 14.60
N LYS A 287 34.07 2.43 15.20
CA LYS A 287 35.45 2.06 14.80
C LYS A 287 35.51 1.05 13.65
N LEU A 288 34.36 0.66 13.09
CA LEU A 288 34.30 -0.26 11.96
C LEU A 288 34.51 0.52 10.66
N ASN A 289 35.39 0.02 9.78
CA ASN A 289 35.44 0.54 8.42
C ASN A 289 34.21 0.09 7.61
N ALA A 290 33.83 0.86 6.59
CA ALA A 290 32.64 0.61 5.78
C ALA A 290 32.58 -0.82 5.23
N LYS A 291 33.69 -1.34 4.67
CA LYS A 291 33.76 -2.71 4.14
C LYS A 291 33.44 -3.78 5.19
N THR A 292 33.80 -3.56 6.44
CA THR A 292 33.52 -4.50 7.54
C THR A 292 32.07 -4.39 7.99
N ALA A 293 31.53 -3.16 8.07
CA ALA A 293 30.12 -2.93 8.35
C ALA A 293 29.22 -3.58 7.28
N ASP A 294 29.54 -3.40 5.99
CA ASP A 294 28.82 -4.04 4.87
C ASP A 294 28.79 -5.57 4.98
N LYS A 295 29.94 -6.18 5.29
CA LYS A 295 30.02 -7.64 5.49
C LYS A 295 29.18 -8.10 6.67
N LEU A 296 29.18 -7.36 7.78
CA LEU A 296 28.37 -7.69 8.95
C LEU A 296 26.88 -7.56 8.67
N VAL A 297 26.46 -6.52 7.95
CA VAL A 297 25.07 -6.34 7.49
C VAL A 297 24.66 -7.48 6.57
N PHE A 298 25.50 -7.82 5.59
CA PHE A 298 25.27 -8.94 4.69
C PHE A 298 25.11 -10.27 5.46
N ILE A 299 26.01 -10.57 6.40
CA ILE A 299 25.93 -11.78 7.23
C ILE A 299 24.66 -11.77 8.07
N HIS A 300 24.35 -10.65 8.74
CA HIS A 300 23.16 -10.51 9.57
C HIS A 300 21.86 -10.73 8.79
N SER A 301 21.71 -10.07 7.64
CA SER A 301 20.54 -10.21 6.77
C SER A 301 20.39 -11.63 6.23
N ASN A 302 21.47 -12.25 5.76
CA ASN A 302 21.41 -13.62 5.24
C ASN A 302 21.13 -14.66 6.32
N LEU A 303 21.71 -14.53 7.51
CA LEU A 303 21.41 -15.43 8.63
C LEU A 303 19.93 -15.36 9.01
N ARG A 304 19.33 -14.16 9.03
CA ARG A 304 17.88 -14.00 9.24
C ARG A 304 17.07 -14.65 8.13
N LEU A 305 17.41 -14.41 6.87
CA LEU A 305 16.73 -15.04 5.72
C LEU A 305 16.79 -16.57 5.78
N VAL A 306 17.95 -17.15 6.08
CA VAL A 306 18.10 -18.62 6.23
C VAL A 306 17.27 -19.13 7.41
N SER A 307 17.28 -18.42 8.55
CA SER A 307 16.49 -18.81 9.72
C SER A 307 14.99 -18.88 9.40
N ARG A 308 14.49 -17.96 8.55
CA ARG A 308 13.07 -17.88 8.15
C ARG A 308 12.55 -19.11 7.40
N VAL A 309 13.44 -19.88 6.80
CA VAL A 309 13.08 -21.11 6.08
C VAL A 309 12.84 -22.28 7.05
N THR A 310 13.41 -22.22 8.25
CA THR A 310 13.36 -23.30 9.25
C THR A 310 11.98 -23.42 9.90
N GLU A 311 11.57 -24.64 10.24
CA GLU A 311 10.28 -24.87 10.91
C GLU A 311 10.27 -24.31 12.34
N SER A 312 11.43 -24.31 13.01
CA SER A 312 11.63 -23.65 14.31
C SER A 312 11.34 -22.14 14.28
N TYR A 313 11.67 -21.46 13.18
CA TYR A 313 11.32 -20.05 13.02
C TYR A 313 9.83 -19.86 12.73
N LYS A 314 9.20 -20.77 11.98
CA LYS A 314 7.79 -20.65 11.60
C LYS A 314 6.84 -20.97 12.76
N LYS A 315 7.16 -21.97 13.57
CA LYS A 315 6.25 -22.56 14.58
C LYS A 315 6.88 -22.76 15.97
N GLY A 316 8.15 -22.40 16.16
CA GLY A 316 8.83 -22.60 17.43
C GLY A 316 8.46 -21.55 18.50
N PRO A 317 9.00 -21.70 19.72
CA PRO A 317 8.74 -20.80 20.84
C PRO A 317 9.17 -19.35 20.59
N HIS A 318 10.14 -19.15 19.69
CA HIS A 318 10.65 -17.84 19.25
C HIS A 318 10.25 -17.56 17.79
N SER A 319 9.04 -17.93 17.39
CA SER A 319 8.57 -17.70 16.03
C SER A 319 8.61 -16.20 15.70
N LYS A 320 9.13 -15.86 14.51
CA LYS A 320 9.19 -14.47 14.01
C LYS A 320 9.86 -13.45 14.94
N TRP A 321 10.83 -13.90 15.74
CA TRP A 321 11.55 -13.07 16.72
C TRP A 321 12.19 -11.78 16.14
N ASP A 322 12.41 -11.71 14.83
CA ASP A 322 13.03 -10.59 14.13
C ASP A 322 12.03 -9.61 13.49
N ILE A 323 10.72 -9.91 13.54
CA ILE A 323 9.64 -9.08 12.98
C ILE A 323 9.13 -8.07 14.01
N ASP A 324 9.27 -8.36 15.31
CA ASP A 324 8.80 -7.49 16.39
C ASP A 324 9.75 -7.61 17.61
N PRO A 325 10.83 -6.82 17.67
CA PRO A 325 11.83 -6.95 18.72
C PRO A 325 11.26 -6.67 20.12
N ASP A 326 10.19 -5.88 20.24
CA ASP A 326 9.57 -5.53 21.52
C ASP A 326 8.71 -6.67 22.12
N ASN A 327 8.28 -7.63 21.30
CA ASN A 327 7.57 -8.84 21.75
C ASN A 327 8.51 -10.01 22.10
N SER A 328 9.83 -9.84 21.94
CA SER A 328 10.82 -10.90 22.17
C SER A 328 11.48 -10.89 23.56
N ILE A 329 10.89 -10.15 24.52
CA ILE A 329 11.34 -10.17 25.92
C ILE A 329 10.89 -11.48 26.57
N ILE A 330 11.85 -12.38 26.77
CA ILE A 330 11.79 -13.45 27.78
C ILE A 330 12.42 -12.95 29.06
#